data_AF-A0A258IR54-F1
#
_entry.id   AF-A0A258IR54-F1
#
_cell.length_a   1.000
_cell.length_b   1.000
_cell.length_c   1.000
_cell.angle_alpha   90.00
_cell.angle_beta   90.00
_cell.angle_gamma   90.00
#
_symmetry.space_group_name_H-M   'P 1'
#
loop_
_entity.id
_entity.type
_entity.pdbx_description
1 polymer ?
#
loop_
_entity_poly.entity_id
_entity_poly.type
_entity_poly.pdbx_seq_one_letter_code
_entity_poly.pdbx_strand_id
1 'polypeptide(L)'
;MTTTEPFPRQIDLDRELARAQFGNAEVSLRGAKWAVSQGMQNSALHSVAIVVELALKSYLLSVATSDEWNRDHIRHDLDKALSYAELAGLTPPAGLRELTAVLHPHFQRGGFQREPSRQWPDTLTDEACQIATALLVEVKAQADFRQDS
;
A
#
# COMPACT_ATOMS: atom_id res chain seq x y z
N MET A 1 14.68 15.87 -2.90
CA MET A 1 13.90 15.41 -4.07
C MET A 1 14.64 14.23 -4.66
N THR A 2 14.22 13.02 -4.36
CA THR A 2 14.71 11.80 -5.01
C THR A 2 14.14 11.77 -6.41
N THR A 3 15.00 11.75 -7.43
CA THR A 3 14.58 11.65 -8.83
C THR A 3 13.93 10.29 -9.05
N THR A 4 12.63 10.31 -9.33
CA THR A 4 11.84 9.13 -9.67
C THR A 4 12.30 8.62 -11.04
N GLU A 5 12.68 7.34 -11.15
CA GLU A 5 13.11 6.74 -12.41
C GLU A 5 11.91 6.63 -13.38
N PRO A 6 12.11 6.76 -14.70
CA PRO A 6 11.00 6.65 -15.64
C PRO A 6 10.44 5.22 -15.67
N PHE A 7 9.15 5.10 -15.98
CA PHE A 7 8.52 3.78 -16.21
C PHE A 7 9.21 2.99 -17.33
N PRO A 8 9.16 1.65 -17.29
CA PRO A 8 9.74 0.82 -18.34
C PRO A 8 9.05 1.08 -19.68
N ARG A 9 9.84 1.10 -20.77
CA ARG A 9 9.34 1.39 -22.13
C ARG A 9 8.44 0.28 -22.71
N GLN A 10 8.65 -0.96 -22.27
CA GLN A 10 7.85 -2.11 -22.64
C GLN A 10 7.34 -2.75 -21.33
N ILE A 11 6.04 -2.94 -21.25
CA ILE A 11 5.38 -3.43 -20.05
C ILE A 11 4.68 -4.74 -20.40
N ASP A 12 5.04 -5.81 -19.69
CA ASP A 12 4.20 -6.99 -19.59
C ASP A 12 3.39 -6.85 -18.29
N LEU A 13 2.10 -6.54 -18.43
CA LEU A 13 1.21 -6.29 -17.30
C LEU A 13 0.83 -7.61 -16.66
N ASP A 14 1.20 -7.81 -15.40
CA ASP A 14 0.84 -9.01 -14.65
C ASP A 14 -0.51 -8.82 -13.93
N ARG A 15 -1.60 -8.91 -14.70
CA ARG A 15 -2.97 -8.73 -14.19
C ARG A 15 -3.36 -9.80 -13.17
N GLU A 16 -2.78 -11.00 -13.23
CA GLU A 16 -3.05 -12.06 -12.26
C GLU A 16 -2.39 -11.74 -10.92
N LEU A 17 -1.11 -11.38 -10.94
CA LEU A 17 -0.40 -10.96 -9.73
C LEU A 17 -1.01 -9.68 -9.15
N ALA A 18 -1.43 -8.74 -9.99
CA ALA A 18 -2.15 -7.55 -9.53
C ALA A 18 -3.40 -7.93 -8.71
N ARG A 19 -4.22 -8.85 -9.21
CA ARG A 19 -5.40 -9.35 -8.47
C ARG A 19 -5.02 -10.08 -7.19
N ALA A 20 -3.97 -10.91 -7.22
CA ALA A 20 -3.49 -11.62 -6.05
C ALA A 20 -3.00 -10.66 -4.95
N GLN A 21 -2.20 -9.65 -5.31
CA GLN A 21 -1.73 -8.62 -4.38
C GLN A 21 -2.88 -7.79 -3.81
N PHE A 22 -3.85 -7.41 -4.65
CA PHE A 22 -5.05 -6.71 -4.19
C PHE A 22 -5.86 -7.55 -3.19
N GLY A 23 -6.10 -8.83 -3.48
CA GLY A 23 -6.77 -9.75 -2.55
C GLY A 23 -6.02 -9.94 -1.23
N ASN A 24 -4.68 -9.98 -1.28
CA ASN A 24 -3.85 -10.00 -0.07
C ASN A 24 -3.95 -8.70 0.73
N ALA A 25 -4.08 -7.55 0.06
CA ALA A 25 -4.33 -6.26 0.72
C ALA A 25 -5.70 -6.27 1.44
N GLU A 26 -6.75 -6.82 0.82
CA GLU A 26 -8.07 -6.98 1.47
C GLU A 26 -8.00 -7.88 2.73
N VAL A 27 -7.24 -8.98 2.66
CA VAL A 27 -7.00 -9.87 3.82
C VAL A 27 -6.29 -9.11 4.94
N SER A 28 -5.22 -8.38 4.62
CA SER A 28 -4.47 -7.57 5.59
C SER A 28 -5.32 -6.47 6.21
N LEU A 29 -6.25 -5.86 5.46
CA LEU A 29 -7.18 -4.87 6.02
C LEU A 29 -8.13 -5.50 7.05
N ARG A 30 -8.61 -6.73 6.82
CA ARG A 30 -9.38 -7.47 7.83
C ARG A 30 -8.54 -7.74 9.07
N GLY A 31 -7.28 -8.13 8.89
CA GLY A 31 -6.31 -8.32 9.99
C GLY A 31 -6.07 -7.03 10.78
N ALA A 32 -5.92 -5.89 10.10
CA ALA A 32 -5.76 -4.58 10.71
C ALA A 32 -6.98 -4.23 11.58
N LYS A 33 -8.19 -4.32 11.03
CA LYS A 33 -9.45 -4.03 11.76
C LYS A 33 -9.63 -4.93 12.98
N TRP A 34 -9.29 -6.21 12.86
CA TRP A 34 -9.29 -7.12 14.01
C TRP A 34 -8.28 -6.69 15.06
N ALA A 35 -7.04 -6.35 14.69
CA ALA A 35 -6.01 -5.90 15.63
C ALA A 35 -6.42 -4.61 16.36
N VAL A 36 -7.08 -3.67 15.67
CA VAL A 36 -7.68 -2.48 16.31
C VAL A 36 -8.71 -2.88 17.36
N SER A 37 -9.61 -3.82 17.04
CA SER A 37 -10.61 -4.29 17.99
C SER A 37 -10.02 -4.99 19.23
N GLN A 38 -8.76 -5.42 19.16
CA GLN A 38 -8.02 -6.03 20.27
C GLN A 38 -7.08 -5.03 20.98
N GLY A 39 -7.07 -3.75 20.59
CA GLY A 39 -6.15 -2.74 21.15
C GLY A 39 -4.68 -2.96 20.75
N MET A 40 -4.41 -3.77 19.72
CA MET A 40 -3.06 -4.14 19.29
C MET A 40 -2.49 -3.15 18.28
N GLN A 41 -2.20 -1.92 18.72
CA GLN A 41 -1.83 -0.80 17.84
C GLN A 41 -0.70 -1.12 16.85
N ASN A 42 0.42 -1.68 17.31
CA ASN A 42 1.56 -2.01 16.44
C ASN A 42 1.20 -3.05 15.36
N SER A 43 0.39 -4.05 15.70
CA SER A 43 -0.08 -5.06 14.75
C SER A 43 -1.05 -4.48 13.74
N ALA A 44 -1.92 -3.56 14.17
CA ALA A 44 -2.82 -2.84 13.28
C ALA A 44 -2.04 -1.98 12.28
N LEU A 45 -1.11 -1.14 12.74
CA LEU A 45 -0.30 -0.26 11.86
C LEU A 45 0.61 -1.05 10.92
N HIS A 46 1.17 -2.18 11.38
CA HIS A 46 1.93 -3.06 10.50
C HIS A 46 1.05 -3.65 9.39
N SER A 47 -0.14 -4.12 9.76
CA SER A 47 -1.10 -4.64 8.78
C SER A 47 -1.54 -3.55 7.80
N VAL A 48 -1.77 -2.32 8.26
CA VAL A 48 -2.08 -1.17 7.38
C VAL A 48 -0.91 -0.88 6.43
N ALA A 49 0.33 -0.89 6.89
CA ALA A 49 1.48 -0.69 6.02
C ALA A 49 1.55 -1.75 4.90
N ILE A 50 1.22 -3.02 5.20
CA ILE A 50 1.08 -4.08 4.20
C ILE A 50 -0.07 -3.78 3.23
N VAL A 51 -1.22 -3.30 3.71
CA VAL A 51 -2.35 -2.89 2.84
C VAL A 51 -1.89 -1.82 1.85
N VAL A 52 -1.23 -0.77 2.34
CA VAL A 52 -0.73 0.34 1.50
C VAL A 52 0.27 -0.18 0.47
N GLU A 53 1.25 -0.99 0.87
CA GLU A 53 2.24 -1.57 -0.05
C GLU A 53 1.57 -2.38 -1.17
N LEU A 54 0.72 -3.34 -0.79
CA LEU A 54 0.14 -4.29 -1.74
C LEU A 54 -0.90 -3.62 -2.64
N ALA A 55 -1.69 -2.68 -2.11
CA ALA A 55 -2.66 -1.93 -2.90
C ALA A 55 -1.95 -1.09 -3.99
N LEU A 56 -0.92 -0.34 -3.62
CA LEU A 56 -0.19 0.51 -4.57
C LEU A 56 0.56 -0.32 -5.62
N LYS A 57 1.21 -1.41 -5.21
CA LYS A 57 1.86 -2.32 -6.17
C LYS A 57 0.87 -3.03 -7.07
N SER A 58 -0.29 -3.44 -6.56
CA SER A 58 -1.34 -4.04 -7.39
C SER A 58 -1.84 -3.07 -8.47
N TYR A 59 -2.01 -1.79 -8.12
CA TYR A 59 -2.36 -0.75 -9.08
C TYR A 59 -1.28 -0.62 -10.15
N LEU A 60 -0.02 -0.48 -9.74
CA LEU A 60 1.11 -0.34 -10.67
C LEU A 60 1.27 -1.54 -11.59
N LEU A 61 1.10 -2.77 -11.09
CA LEU A 61 1.09 -3.99 -11.90
C LEU A 61 -0.04 -4.01 -12.95
N SER A 62 -1.16 -3.35 -12.65
CA SER A 62 -2.30 -3.30 -13.55
C SER A 62 -2.18 -2.23 -14.65
N VAL A 63 -1.35 -1.20 -14.47
CA VAL A 63 -1.31 -0.05 -15.40
C VAL A 63 0.07 0.37 -15.90
N ALA A 64 1.18 0.07 -15.22
CA ALA A 64 2.46 0.74 -15.48
C ALA A 64 3.74 -0.12 -15.32
N THR A 65 3.71 -1.24 -14.60
CA THR A 65 4.96 -1.93 -14.19
C THR A 65 4.82 -3.46 -14.19
N SER A 66 5.94 -4.19 -14.22
CA SER A 66 6.01 -5.62 -13.92
C SER A 66 6.40 -5.89 -12.46
N ASP A 67 6.29 -7.15 -12.00
CA ASP A 67 6.74 -7.54 -10.66
C ASP A 67 8.23 -7.29 -10.44
N GLU A 68 9.04 -7.67 -11.42
CA GLU A 68 10.50 -7.49 -11.38
C GLU A 68 10.85 -6.01 -11.23
N TRP A 69 10.17 -5.14 -11.99
CA TRP A 69 10.38 -3.72 -11.90
C TRP A 69 10.00 -3.18 -10.51
N ASN A 70 8.84 -3.56 -9.97
CA ASN A 70 8.43 -3.18 -8.62
C ASN A 70 9.41 -3.67 -7.55
N ARG A 71 9.93 -4.89 -7.67
CA ARG A 71 10.90 -5.47 -6.74
C ARG A 71 12.23 -4.72 -6.79
N ASP A 72 12.70 -4.34 -7.97
CA ASP A 72 14.01 -3.71 -8.12
C ASP A 72 13.97 -2.22 -7.73
N HIS A 73 12.88 -1.52 -8.09
CA HIS A 73 12.80 -0.07 -7.96
C HIS A 73 12.03 0.40 -6.73
N ILE A 74 10.95 -0.28 -6.34
CA ILE A 74 10.07 0.13 -5.22
C ILE A 74 10.42 -0.62 -3.93
N ARG A 75 10.64 -1.94 -3.99
CA ARG A 75 10.86 -2.77 -2.78
C ARG A 75 9.74 -2.54 -1.76
N HIS A 76 10.03 -2.40 -0.47
CA HIS A 76 9.05 -2.09 0.58
C HIS A 76 8.85 -0.57 0.80
N ASP A 77 9.27 0.26 -0.14
CA ASP A 77 9.24 1.72 -0.01
C ASP A 77 7.83 2.26 -0.31
N LEU A 78 7.07 2.51 0.76
CA LEU A 78 5.71 3.05 0.66
C LEU A 78 5.64 4.43 -0.01
N ASP A 79 6.62 5.32 0.26
CA ASP A 79 6.61 6.68 -0.29
C ASP A 79 6.90 6.65 -1.80
N LYS A 80 7.83 5.78 -2.20
CA LYS A 80 8.13 5.53 -3.60
C LYS A 80 6.96 4.86 -4.32
N ALA A 81 6.31 3.87 -3.69
CA ALA A 81 5.13 3.22 -4.24
C ALA A 81 4.00 4.22 -4.50
N LEU A 82 3.75 5.13 -3.55
CA LEU A 82 2.71 6.16 -3.68
C LEU A 82 3.06 7.14 -4.80
N SER A 83 4.30 7.64 -4.81
CA SER A 83 4.77 8.57 -5.84
C SER A 83 4.65 7.98 -7.25
N TYR A 84 5.00 6.71 -7.43
CA TYR A 84 4.81 6.03 -8.71
C TYR A 84 3.34 5.82 -9.05
N ALA A 85 2.50 5.44 -8.09
CA ALA A 85 1.08 5.26 -8.35
C ALA A 85 0.42 6.57 -8.83
N GLU A 86 0.75 7.69 -8.19
CA GLU A 86 0.29 9.02 -8.63
C GLU A 86 0.80 9.39 -10.03
N LEU A 87 2.08 9.12 -10.33
CA LEU A 87 2.65 9.32 -11.67
C LEU A 87 1.97 8.44 -12.73
N ALA A 88 1.50 7.25 -12.35
CA ALA A 88 0.73 6.36 -13.21
C ALA A 88 -0.75 6.76 -13.33
N GLY A 89 -1.20 7.78 -12.58
CA GLY A 89 -2.54 8.35 -12.67
C GLY A 89 -3.47 8.01 -11.51
N LEU A 90 -3.00 7.31 -10.46
CA LEU A 90 -3.81 7.07 -9.27
C LEU A 90 -4.13 8.41 -8.60
N THR A 91 -5.39 8.66 -8.34
CA THR A 91 -5.81 9.71 -7.39
C THR A 91 -5.96 9.08 -6.01
N PRO A 92 -5.00 9.25 -5.08
CA PRO A 92 -5.07 8.64 -3.76
C PRO A 92 -6.13 9.31 -2.87
N PRO A 93 -6.70 8.60 -1.89
CA PRO A 93 -7.58 9.22 -0.90
C PRO A 93 -6.82 10.25 -0.05
N ALA A 94 -7.56 11.23 0.45
CA ALA A 94 -7.03 12.24 1.37
C ALA A 94 -6.38 11.56 2.60
N GLY A 95 -5.26 12.13 3.06
CA GLY A 95 -4.52 11.62 4.23
C GLY A 95 -3.54 10.48 3.92
N LEU A 96 -3.55 9.88 2.73
CA LEU A 96 -2.66 8.75 2.43
C LEU A 96 -1.17 9.13 2.43
N ARG A 97 -0.84 10.34 1.99
CA ARG A 97 0.54 10.82 1.96
C ARG A 97 1.07 11.05 3.36
N GLU A 98 0.26 11.68 4.22
CA GLU A 98 0.56 11.90 5.63
C GLU A 98 0.70 10.55 6.36
N LEU A 99 -0.23 9.62 6.14
CA LEU A 99 -0.17 8.29 6.71
C LEU A 99 1.09 7.54 6.26
N THR A 100 1.42 7.59 4.98
CA THR A 100 2.64 6.97 4.43
C THR A 100 3.90 7.54 5.09
N ALA A 101 3.97 8.86 5.28
CA ALA A 101 5.10 9.50 5.97
C ALA A 101 5.26 9.01 7.43
N VAL A 102 4.16 8.68 8.11
CA VAL A 102 4.17 8.10 9.46
C VAL A 102 4.60 6.62 9.42
N LEU A 103 4.04 5.82 8.51
CA LEU A 103 4.27 4.37 8.50
C LEU A 103 5.63 3.98 7.92
N HIS A 104 6.07 4.67 6.86
CA HIS A 104 7.21 4.29 6.04
C HIS A 104 8.51 4.08 6.84
N PRO A 105 8.95 4.99 7.74
CA PRO A 105 10.20 4.81 8.48
C PRO A 105 10.23 3.56 9.37
N HIS A 106 9.07 3.14 9.88
CA HIS A 106 8.93 1.96 10.74
C HIS A 106 8.86 0.69 9.91
N PHE A 107 8.12 0.74 8.82
CA PHE A 107 7.97 -0.39 7.92
C PHE A 107 9.30 -0.78 7.26
N GLN A 108 10.07 0.22 6.78
CA GLN A 108 11.41 0.01 6.20
C GLN A 108 12.39 -0.64 7.17
N ARG A 109 12.28 -0.34 8.47
CA ARG A 109 13.11 -0.94 9.52
C ARG A 109 12.56 -2.28 9.97
N GLY A 110 11.92 -3.07 9.11
CA GLY A 110 11.44 -4.43 9.43
C GLY A 110 10.20 -4.47 10.31
N GLY A 111 9.41 -3.40 10.31
CA GLY A 111 8.07 -3.37 10.90
C GLY A 111 7.99 -2.91 12.36
N PHE A 112 6.75 -2.70 12.79
CA PHE A 112 6.38 -2.09 14.07
C PHE A 112 6.69 -2.97 15.28
N GLN A 113 7.08 -4.22 15.07
CA GLN A 113 7.48 -5.15 16.14
C GLN A 113 8.81 -4.76 16.80
N ARG A 114 9.61 -3.90 16.16
CA ARG A 114 10.90 -3.44 16.72
C ARG A 114 10.77 -2.31 17.74
N GLU A 115 9.58 -1.73 17.88
CA GLU A 115 9.27 -0.66 18.85
C GLU A 115 8.04 -1.06 19.71
N PRO A 116 8.08 -2.18 20.46
CA PRO A 116 6.90 -2.71 21.14
C PRO A 116 6.35 -1.80 22.25
N SER A 117 7.19 -0.92 22.80
CA SER A 117 6.81 0.04 23.84
C SER A 117 6.33 1.39 23.29
N ARG A 118 6.37 1.60 21.97
CA ARG A 118 5.94 2.85 21.39
C ARG A 118 4.43 3.02 21.53
N GLN A 119 4.06 4.21 22.00
CA GLN A 119 2.68 4.65 22.04
C GLN A 119 2.37 5.45 20.77
N TRP A 120 1.23 5.15 20.18
CA TRP A 120 0.69 5.89 19.05
C TRP A 120 -0.49 6.73 19.51
N PRO A 121 -0.81 7.85 18.84
CA PRO A 121 -2.04 8.57 19.10
C PRO A 121 -3.24 7.64 19.04
N ASP A 122 -4.16 7.74 20.00
CA ASP A 122 -5.28 6.80 20.15
C ASP A 122 -6.16 6.69 18.90
N THR A 123 -6.30 7.78 18.13
CA THR A 123 -7.11 7.80 16.91
C THR A 123 -6.38 7.27 15.68
N LEU A 124 -5.05 7.13 15.72
CA LEU A 124 -4.23 6.84 14.54
C LEU A 124 -4.62 5.52 13.89
N THR A 125 -4.89 4.47 14.66
CA THR A 125 -5.18 3.15 14.10
C THR A 125 -6.53 3.09 13.39
N ASP A 126 -7.54 3.81 13.90
CA ASP A 126 -8.85 3.92 13.26
C ASP A 126 -8.75 4.75 11.98
N GLU A 127 -8.10 5.92 12.04
CA GLU A 127 -7.84 6.77 10.88
C GLU A 127 -7.06 6.01 9.79
N ALA A 128 -6.02 5.29 10.19
CA ALA A 128 -5.21 4.46 9.28
C ALA A 128 -6.05 3.37 8.59
N CYS A 129 -6.96 2.71 9.32
CA CYS A 129 -7.87 1.72 8.75
C CYS A 129 -8.90 2.34 7.79
N GLN A 130 -9.37 3.56 8.07
CA GLN A 130 -10.29 4.29 7.20
C GLN A 130 -9.60 4.70 5.90
N ILE A 131 -8.41 5.28 5.98
CA ILE A 131 -7.59 5.67 4.82
C ILE A 131 -7.23 4.43 3.99
N ALA A 132 -6.82 3.34 4.63
CA ALA A 132 -6.53 2.08 3.94
C ALA A 132 -7.76 1.47 3.25
N THR A 133 -8.94 1.58 3.88
CA THR A 133 -10.21 1.17 3.26
C THR A 133 -10.49 2.02 2.01
N ALA A 134 -10.33 3.34 2.11
CA ALA A 134 -10.53 4.24 0.98
C ALA A 134 -9.53 3.96 -0.15
N LEU A 135 -8.26 3.66 0.18
CA LEU A 135 -7.25 3.31 -0.82
C LEU A 135 -7.64 2.07 -1.62
N LEU A 136 -8.15 1.02 -0.98
CA LEU A 136 -8.62 -0.16 -1.69
C LEU A 136 -9.81 0.15 -2.61
N VAL A 137 -10.70 1.05 -2.20
CA VAL A 137 -11.81 1.51 -3.06
C VAL A 137 -11.27 2.24 -4.29
N GLU A 138 -10.35 3.17 -4.11
CA GLU A 138 -9.76 3.94 -5.22
C GLU A 138 -8.97 3.05 -6.18
N VAL A 139 -8.12 2.17 -5.65
CA VAL A 139 -7.37 1.22 -6.48
C VAL A 139 -8.31 0.32 -7.26
N LYS A 140 -9.38 -0.20 -6.64
CA LYS A 140 -10.35 -1.05 -7.34
C LYS A 140 -11.13 -0.31 -8.43
N ALA A 141 -11.42 0.96 -8.23
CA ALA A 141 -12.13 1.78 -9.20
C ALA A 141 -11.25 2.19 -10.39
N GLN A 142 -9.96 2.38 -10.14
CA GLN A 142 -9.01 2.94 -11.12
C GLN A 142 -8.13 1.86 -11.79
N ALA A 143 -8.03 0.66 -11.22
CA ALA A 143 -7.36 -0.48 -11.85
C ALA A 143 -8.33 -1.23 -12.79
N ASP A 144 -7.85 -1.56 -13.99
CA ASP A 144 -8.60 -2.35 -14.97
C ASP A 144 -8.60 -3.84 -14.57
N PHE A 145 -9.37 -4.18 -13.53
CA PHE A 145 -9.59 -5.57 -13.12
C PHE A 145 -10.68 -6.28 -13.95
N ARG A 146 -11.06 -5.74 -15.12
CA ARG A 146 -12.08 -6.36 -15.97
C ARG A 146 -11.68 -7.79 -16.34
N GLN A 147 -12.63 -8.71 -16.20
CA GLN A 147 -12.53 -10.05 -16.76
C GLN A 147 -12.78 -9.94 -18.26
N ASP A 148 -11.76 -10.19 -19.07
CA ASP A 148 -12.01 -10.57 -20.46
C ASP A 148 -12.76 -11.90 -20.40
N SER A 149 -14.03 -11.87 -20.81
CA SER A 149 -14.93 -13.03 -20.89
C SER A 149 -14.70 -13.81 -22.18
#